data_AF-A0A066UJ37-F1
#
_entry.id   AF-A0A066UJ37-F1
#
_cell.length_a   1.000
_cell.length_b   1.000
_cell.length_c   1.000
_cell.angle_alpha   90.00
_cell.angle_beta   90.00
_cell.angle_gamma   90.00
#
_symmetry.space_group_name_H-M   'P 1'
#
loop_
_entity.id
_entity.type
_entity.pdbx_description
1 polymer ?
#
loop_
_entity_poly.entity_id
_entity_poly.type
_entity_poly.pdbx_seq_one_letter_code
_entity_poly.pdbx_strand_id
1 'polypeptide(L)'
;MTLELTGGPDFAAQAPENPRWTRRYSPAAVTFGCPARLSERTPRVWSGRGLGLPEADLTGFAAQLRRVMKHDAYWLARDPQEGDPAVWSPGRYDDEDGFVYFAGPCAHGDPWPGYRPASAFTIALPHVRGLRIRVAAYLAGHHG
;
A
#
# COMPACT_ATOMS: atom_id res chain seq x y z
N MET A 1 45.95 20.11 25.75
CA MET A 1 46.10 18.87 24.96
C MET A 1 45.77 17.74 25.92
N THR A 2 44.71 16.94 25.75
CA THR A 2 44.34 16.12 24.58
C THR A 2 42.82 15.85 24.56
N LEU A 3 42.30 15.53 23.38
CA LEU A 3 40.91 15.52 22.91
C LEU A 3 40.00 14.40 23.44
N GLU A 4 38.71 14.77 23.45
CA GLU A 4 37.44 14.06 23.18
C GLU A 4 37.42 12.56 22.86
N LEU A 5 36.34 11.90 23.30
CA LEU A 5 35.51 10.86 22.65
C LEU A 5 34.74 10.15 23.79
N THR A 6 33.40 10.20 23.89
CA THR A 6 32.50 9.51 22.96
C THR A 6 31.09 10.06 23.13
N GLY A 7 30.67 10.92 22.21
CA GLY A 7 29.25 11.08 21.90
C GLY A 7 28.82 9.92 21.01
N GLY A 8 27.83 9.16 21.43
CA GLY A 8 27.10 8.24 20.58
C GLY A 8 25.62 8.40 20.88
N PRO A 9 24.84 9.13 20.07
CA PRO A 9 23.39 9.11 20.23
C PRO A 9 22.87 7.74 19.79
N ASP A 10 22.10 7.11 20.68
CA ASP A 10 21.01 6.17 20.43
C ASP A 10 20.70 5.89 18.94
N PHE A 11 21.49 5.03 18.29
CA PHE A 11 21.13 4.44 17.00
C PHE A 11 20.29 3.20 17.21
N ALA A 12 19.21 3.36 17.97
CA ALA A 12 18.08 2.46 17.94
C ALA A 12 16.84 3.34 17.97
N ALA A 13 16.50 3.93 16.83
CA ALA A 13 15.13 4.37 16.60
C ALA A 13 14.26 3.13 16.82
N GLN A 14 13.67 3.00 18.01
CA GLN A 14 12.71 1.96 18.32
C GLN A 14 11.65 2.03 17.23
N ALA A 15 11.64 1.00 16.37
CA ALA A 15 10.55 0.83 15.43
C ALA A 15 9.25 0.89 16.25
N PRO A 16 8.25 1.68 15.84
CA PRO A 16 7.05 1.85 16.63
C PRO A 16 6.49 0.48 17.00
N GLU A 17 6.26 0.24 18.30
CA GLU A 17 5.81 -1.04 18.88
C GLU A 17 4.52 -1.59 18.24
N ASN A 18 3.85 -0.76 17.44
CA ASN A 18 2.80 -1.18 16.53
C ASN A 18 3.11 -0.71 15.10
N PRO A 19 3.66 -1.58 14.23
CA PRO A 19 3.76 -1.30 12.81
C PRO A 19 2.37 -0.97 12.23
N ARG A 20 2.11 0.31 11.94
CA ARG A 20 0.81 0.81 11.48
C ARG A 20 0.87 1.41 10.09
N TRP A 21 -0.13 1.08 9.28
CA TRP A 21 -0.35 1.71 7.98
C TRP A 21 -0.64 3.21 8.12
N THR A 22 0.11 4.03 7.40
CA THR A 22 -0.13 5.49 7.31
C THR A 22 -0.83 5.85 6.00
N ARG A 23 -1.44 7.04 5.96
CA ARG A 23 -2.05 7.64 4.78
C ARG A 23 -1.65 9.11 4.73
N ARG A 24 -1.28 9.59 3.56
CA ARG A 24 -1.13 11.02 3.25
C ARG A 24 -1.98 11.33 2.03
N TYR A 25 -2.71 12.43 2.08
CA TYR A 25 -3.61 12.82 0.99
C TYR A 25 -3.01 13.99 0.21
N SER A 26 -3.19 13.93 -1.10
CA SER A 26 -3.18 15.10 -1.98
C SER A 26 -4.60 15.30 -2.52
N PRO A 27 -4.87 16.39 -3.26
CA PRO A 27 -6.19 16.61 -3.85
C PRO A 27 -6.67 15.47 -4.77
N ALA A 28 -5.75 14.74 -5.41
CA ALA A 28 -6.08 13.73 -6.42
C ALA A 28 -5.63 12.30 -6.05
N ALA A 29 -4.86 12.13 -4.98
CA ALA A 29 -4.27 10.83 -4.66
C ALA A 29 -4.16 10.59 -3.14
N VAL A 30 -4.01 9.32 -2.79
CA VAL A 30 -3.62 8.89 -1.46
C VAL A 30 -2.31 8.11 -1.55
N THR A 31 -1.36 8.46 -0.70
CA THR A 31 -0.13 7.70 -0.49
C THR A 31 -0.27 6.87 0.77
N PHE A 32 -0.15 5.55 0.64
CA PHE A 32 -0.08 4.62 1.76
C PHE A 32 1.38 4.42 2.14
N GLY A 33 1.71 4.62 3.42
CA GLY A 33 2.98 4.18 3.98
C GLY A 33 2.79 2.81 4.64
N CYS A 34 3.60 1.85 4.21
CA CYS A 34 3.67 0.54 4.83
C CYS A 34 4.31 0.66 6.21
N PRO A 35 3.86 -0.14 7.20
CA PRO A 35 4.63 -0.30 8.42
C PRO A 35 6.09 -0.69 8.16
N ALA A 36 7.02 -0.29 9.05
CA ALA A 36 8.41 -0.72 8.97
C ALA A 36 8.50 -2.25 9.03
N ARG A 37 9.08 -2.87 7.99
CA ARG A 37 9.22 -4.32 7.83
C ARG A 37 10.51 -4.68 7.10
N LEU A 38 10.89 -5.95 7.18
CA LEU A 38 11.92 -6.53 6.32
C LEU A 38 11.53 -6.38 4.84
N SER A 39 12.54 -6.26 3.98
CA SER A 39 12.34 -6.01 2.55
C SER A 39 11.48 -7.09 1.87
N GLU A 40 11.57 -8.35 2.31
CA GLU A 40 10.79 -9.47 1.74
C GLU A 40 9.27 -9.39 2.02
N ARG A 41 8.84 -8.61 3.01
CA ARG A 41 7.42 -8.42 3.38
C ARG A 41 6.91 -7.01 3.08
N THR A 42 7.71 -6.21 2.38
CA THR A 42 7.29 -4.87 1.93
C THR A 42 6.37 -5.03 0.71
N PRO A 43 5.31 -4.19 0.56
CA PRO A 43 4.49 -4.14 -0.63
C PRO A 43 5.33 -4.09 -1.90
N ARG A 44 4.89 -4.79 -2.92
CA ARG A 44 5.52 -4.83 -4.23
C ARG A 44 4.75 -3.96 -5.18
N VAL A 45 5.40 -3.00 -5.81
CA VAL A 45 4.74 -2.11 -6.76
C VAL A 45 5.43 -2.19 -8.10
N TRP A 46 4.63 -2.33 -9.15
CA TRP A 46 5.04 -2.06 -10.51
C TRP A 46 4.26 -0.84 -10.98
N SER A 47 4.94 0.30 -11.08
CA SER A 47 4.30 1.59 -11.36
C SER A 47 3.46 1.54 -12.65
N GLY A 48 2.18 1.89 -12.52
CA GLY A 48 1.14 1.86 -13.56
C GLY A 48 0.62 0.47 -13.90
N ARG A 49 1.07 -0.60 -13.23
CA ARG A 49 0.80 -1.98 -13.65
C ARG A 49 0.25 -2.86 -12.54
N GLY A 50 0.67 -2.68 -11.29
CA GLY A 50 0.06 -3.45 -10.22
C GLY A 50 0.71 -3.35 -8.85
N LEU A 51 -0.02 -3.89 -7.89
CA LEU A 51 0.28 -3.91 -6.46
C LEU A 51 0.28 -5.35 -5.97
N GLY A 52 1.35 -5.78 -5.32
CA GLY A 52 1.44 -6.99 -4.54
C GLY A 52 1.49 -6.66 -3.05
N LEU A 53 0.66 -7.31 -2.25
CA LEU A 53 0.66 -7.18 -0.79
C LEU A 53 0.83 -8.56 -0.15
N PRO A 54 1.56 -8.69 0.96
CA PRO A 54 1.53 -9.91 1.76
C PRO A 54 0.08 -10.23 2.15
N GLU A 55 -0.35 -11.48 2.02
CA GLU A 55 -1.74 -11.86 2.30
C GLU A 55 -2.16 -11.46 3.73
N ALA A 56 -1.26 -11.67 4.70
CA ALA A 56 -1.47 -11.32 6.11
C ALA A 56 -1.81 -9.83 6.35
N ASP A 57 -1.46 -8.95 5.39
CA ASP A 57 -1.72 -7.52 5.51
C ASP A 57 -3.03 -7.06 4.86
N LEU A 58 -3.69 -7.92 4.07
CA LEU A 58 -4.87 -7.52 3.30
C LEU A 58 -6.01 -7.03 4.17
N THR A 59 -6.24 -7.66 5.33
CA THR A 59 -7.26 -7.20 6.29
C THR A 59 -6.95 -5.79 6.80
N GLY A 60 -5.69 -5.54 7.17
CA GLY A 60 -5.23 -4.24 7.63
C GLY A 60 -5.30 -3.16 6.55
N PHE A 61 -4.96 -3.53 5.31
CA PHE A 61 -5.03 -2.65 4.15
C PHE A 61 -6.49 -2.34 3.74
N ALA A 62 -7.38 -3.33 3.75
CA ALA A 62 -8.81 -3.17 3.50
C ALA A 62 -9.43 -2.15 4.46
N ALA A 63 -9.01 -2.15 5.73
CA ALA A 63 -9.43 -1.14 6.70
C ALA A 63 -8.95 0.27 6.30
N GLN A 64 -7.78 0.42 5.69
CA GLN A 64 -7.29 1.72 5.21
C GLN A 64 -8.07 2.21 3.99
N LEU A 65 -8.39 1.32 3.04
CA LEU A 65 -9.23 1.66 1.90
C LEU A 65 -10.61 2.18 2.34
N ARG A 66 -11.22 1.55 3.35
CA ARG A 66 -12.47 2.04 3.97
C ARG A 66 -12.32 3.43 4.60
N ARG A 67 -11.16 3.73 5.21
CA ARG A 67 -10.88 5.05 5.79
C ARG A 67 -10.67 6.12 4.72
N VAL A 68 -10.04 5.79 3.60
CA VAL A 68 -9.89 6.73 2.45
C VAL A 68 -11.25 7.18 1.94
N MET A 69 -12.21 6.26 1.80
CA MET A 69 -13.55 6.59 1.35
C MET A 69 -14.38 7.45 2.33
N LYS A 70 -13.87 7.71 3.54
CA LYS A 70 -14.47 8.64 4.51
C LYS A 70 -13.86 10.05 4.45
N HIS A 71 -12.80 10.25 3.68
CA HIS A 71 -12.08 11.52 3.58
C HIS A 71 -12.67 12.39 2.46
N ASP A 72 -12.79 13.70 2.68
CA ASP A 72 -13.42 14.62 1.72
C ASP A 72 -12.71 14.65 0.38
N ALA A 73 -11.37 14.60 0.36
CA ALA A 73 -10.58 14.51 -0.86
C ALA A 73 -11.05 13.37 -1.80
N TYR A 74 -11.42 12.21 -1.25
CA TYR A 74 -11.95 11.11 -2.06
C TYR A 74 -13.26 11.51 -2.74
N TRP A 75 -14.17 12.17 -2.03
CA TRP A 75 -15.46 12.57 -2.58
C TRP A 75 -15.34 13.69 -3.62
N LEU A 76 -14.37 14.58 -3.44
CA LEU A 76 -14.07 15.64 -4.40
C LEU A 76 -13.43 15.09 -5.69
N ALA A 77 -12.60 14.06 -5.58
CA ALA A 77 -11.88 13.47 -6.70
C ALA A 77 -12.55 12.21 -7.28
N ARG A 78 -13.74 11.82 -6.82
CA ARG A 78 -14.37 10.56 -7.27
C ARG A 78 -14.74 10.63 -8.74
N ASP A 79 -14.47 9.55 -9.47
CA ASP A 79 -14.95 9.33 -10.82
C ASP A 79 -15.58 7.93 -10.91
N PRO A 80 -16.83 7.78 -11.41
CA PRO A 80 -17.49 6.48 -11.48
C PRO A 80 -16.81 5.47 -12.41
N GLN A 81 -16.22 5.93 -13.52
CA GLN A 81 -15.58 5.08 -14.52
C GLN A 81 -14.22 4.58 -14.03
N GLU A 82 -13.39 5.47 -13.50
CA GLU A 82 -12.12 5.09 -12.87
C GLU A 82 -12.33 4.32 -11.56
N GLY A 83 -13.48 4.51 -10.90
CA GLY A 83 -13.89 3.78 -9.70
C GLY A 83 -14.49 2.39 -9.97
N ASP A 84 -14.51 1.93 -11.23
CA ASP A 84 -15.00 0.61 -11.61
C ASP A 84 -14.01 -0.50 -11.16
N PRO A 85 -14.47 -1.60 -10.54
CA PRO A 85 -13.59 -2.70 -10.16
C PRO A 85 -12.86 -3.36 -11.33
N ALA A 86 -13.32 -3.23 -12.58
CA ALA A 86 -12.67 -3.73 -13.79
C ALA A 86 -11.33 -3.04 -14.09
N VAL A 87 -11.09 -1.84 -13.56
CA VAL A 87 -9.78 -1.16 -13.63
C VAL A 87 -8.70 -1.96 -12.90
N TRP A 88 -9.10 -2.77 -11.92
CA TRP A 88 -8.22 -3.67 -11.19
C TRP A 88 -8.50 -5.13 -11.56
N SER A 89 -7.46 -5.96 -11.63
CA SER A 89 -7.67 -7.40 -11.73
C SER A 89 -8.27 -7.96 -10.43
N PRO A 90 -8.90 -9.15 -10.47
CA PRO A 90 -9.04 -9.98 -9.29
C PRO A 90 -7.70 -10.17 -8.58
N GLY A 91 -7.74 -10.35 -7.26
CA GLY A 91 -6.55 -10.71 -6.49
C GLY A 91 -6.11 -12.13 -6.82
N ARG A 92 -4.83 -12.29 -7.17
CA ARG A 92 -4.21 -13.60 -7.41
C ARG A 92 -3.19 -13.87 -6.31
N TYR A 93 -3.44 -14.92 -5.52
CA TYR A 93 -2.46 -15.43 -4.56
C TYR A 93 -1.31 -16.10 -5.29
N ASP A 94 -0.11 -15.91 -4.77
CA ASP A 94 1.12 -16.57 -5.18
C ASP A 94 1.69 -17.31 -3.97
N ASP A 95 1.78 -18.63 -4.06
CA ASP A 95 2.20 -19.50 -2.96
C ASP A 95 3.72 -19.51 -2.78
N GLU A 96 4.50 -19.11 -3.80
CA GLU A 96 5.96 -19.05 -3.71
C GLU A 96 6.43 -17.92 -2.79
N ASP A 97 5.72 -16.78 -2.78
CA ASP A 97 6.09 -15.62 -1.96
C ASP A 97 5.05 -15.21 -0.90
N GLY A 98 3.83 -15.75 -0.97
CA GLY A 98 2.73 -15.45 -0.06
C GLY A 98 2.12 -14.06 -0.27
N PHE A 99 2.25 -13.51 -1.48
CA PHE A 99 1.64 -12.24 -1.86
C PHE A 99 0.34 -12.43 -2.63
N VAL A 100 -0.50 -11.41 -2.56
CA VAL A 100 -1.69 -11.27 -3.40
C VAL A 100 -1.48 -10.09 -4.34
N TYR A 101 -1.57 -10.38 -5.63
CA TYR A 101 -1.32 -9.42 -6.69
C TYR A 101 -2.62 -8.91 -7.31
N PHE A 102 -2.70 -7.59 -7.46
CA PHE A 102 -3.74 -6.87 -8.17
C PHE A 102 -3.08 -6.04 -9.28
N ALA A 103 -3.36 -6.38 -10.54
CA ALA A 103 -2.98 -5.51 -11.65
C ALA A 103 -3.87 -4.27 -11.65
N GLY A 104 -3.28 -3.10 -11.89
CA GLY A 104 -4.01 -1.82 -11.89
C GLY A 104 -3.13 -0.60 -11.57
N PRO A 105 -3.75 0.58 -11.51
CA PRO A 105 -3.04 1.86 -11.43
C PRO A 105 -2.59 2.19 -10.00
N CYS A 106 -1.35 1.83 -9.68
CA CYS A 106 -0.60 2.32 -8.51
C CYS A 106 0.79 2.78 -8.94
N ALA A 107 1.44 3.62 -8.13
CA ALA A 107 2.79 4.08 -8.40
C ALA A 107 3.64 4.14 -7.13
N HIS A 108 4.92 3.82 -7.25
CA HIS A 108 5.95 4.29 -6.33
C HIS A 108 6.84 5.25 -7.14
N GLY A 109 7.43 6.26 -6.50
CA GLY A 109 7.93 7.50 -7.14
C GLY A 109 8.88 7.39 -8.34
N ASP A 110 9.37 6.19 -8.67
CA ASP A 110 10.26 5.94 -9.79
C ASP A 110 9.63 4.99 -10.84
N PRO A 111 9.82 5.24 -12.14
CA PRO A 111 9.25 4.46 -13.24
C PRO A 111 10.09 3.22 -13.59
N TRP A 112 10.43 2.40 -12.59
CA TRP A 112 11.18 1.17 -12.86
C TRP A 112 10.26 0.04 -13.33
N PRO A 113 10.71 -0.79 -14.29
CA PRO A 113 9.95 -1.96 -14.70
C PRO A 113 9.98 -3.06 -13.62
N GLY A 114 8.84 -3.75 -13.49
CA GLY A 114 8.66 -4.90 -12.62
C GLY A 114 8.29 -4.54 -11.18
N TYR A 115 7.92 -5.56 -10.43
CA TYR A 115 7.57 -5.42 -9.02
C TYR A 115 8.82 -5.12 -8.19
N ARG A 116 8.77 -4.04 -7.40
CA ARG A 116 9.83 -3.64 -6.47
C ARG A 116 9.27 -3.41 -5.07
N PRO A 117 10.03 -3.76 -4.01
CA PRO A 117 9.68 -3.38 -2.65
C PRO A 117 9.50 -1.86 -2.54
N ALA A 118 8.34 -1.43 -2.04
CA ALA A 118 7.99 -0.04 -1.87
C ALA A 118 7.43 0.20 -0.45
N SER A 119 8.19 0.94 0.37
CA SER A 119 7.76 1.33 1.72
C SER A 119 6.60 2.33 1.69
N ALA A 120 6.38 2.99 0.56
CA ALA A 120 5.21 3.80 0.30
C ALA A 120 4.78 3.70 -1.16
N PHE A 121 3.48 3.81 -1.41
CA PHE A 121 2.92 3.80 -2.75
C PHE A 121 1.66 4.65 -2.83
N THR A 122 1.40 5.16 -4.02
CA THR A 122 0.34 6.12 -4.30
C THR A 122 -0.70 5.51 -5.22
N ILE A 123 -1.96 5.80 -4.93
CA ILE A 123 -3.11 5.44 -5.76
C ILE A 123 -3.92 6.72 -5.97
N ALA A 124 -4.29 7.00 -7.22
CA ALA A 124 -5.21 8.08 -7.51
C ALA A 124 -6.57 7.81 -6.85
N LEU A 125 -7.15 8.82 -6.21
CA LEU A 125 -8.40 8.70 -5.45
C LEU A 125 -9.56 8.08 -6.25
N PRO A 126 -9.77 8.38 -7.55
CA PRO A 126 -10.78 7.70 -8.35
C PRO A 126 -10.67 6.17 -8.32
N HIS A 127 -9.46 5.64 -8.42
CA HIS A 127 -9.19 4.19 -8.50
C HIS A 127 -9.36 3.43 -7.18
N VAL A 128 -9.51 4.13 -6.04
CA VAL A 128 -9.56 3.50 -4.70
C VAL A 128 -10.79 2.61 -4.53
N ARG A 129 -11.94 3.01 -5.09
CA ARG A 129 -13.18 2.24 -4.97
C ARG A 129 -13.06 0.87 -5.63
N GLY A 130 -12.51 0.82 -6.84
CA GLY A 130 -12.30 -0.42 -7.59
C GLY A 130 -11.38 -1.38 -6.82
N LEU A 131 -10.25 -0.89 -6.31
CA LEU A 131 -9.32 -1.69 -5.51
C LEU A 131 -9.98 -2.23 -4.24
N ARG A 132 -10.75 -1.40 -3.52
CA ARG A 132 -11.47 -1.85 -2.32
C ARG A 132 -12.40 -3.02 -2.62
N ILE A 133 -13.13 -2.97 -3.73
CA ILE A 133 -14.03 -4.06 -4.13
C ILE A 133 -13.22 -5.34 -4.39
N ARG A 134 -12.09 -5.25 -5.10
CA ARG A 134 -11.23 -6.42 -5.38
C ARG A 134 -10.63 -7.03 -4.12
N VAL A 135 -10.10 -6.21 -3.22
CA VAL A 135 -9.56 -6.69 -1.94
C VAL A 135 -10.65 -7.33 -1.09
N ALA A 136 -11.85 -6.72 -1.02
CA ALA A 136 -12.97 -7.30 -0.27
C ALA A 136 -13.44 -8.63 -0.88
N ALA A 137 -13.50 -8.74 -2.21
CA ALA A 137 -13.86 -9.97 -2.90
C ALA A 137 -12.85 -11.10 -2.66
N TYR A 138 -11.54 -10.79 -2.71
CA TYR A 138 -10.49 -11.76 -2.37
C TYR A 138 -10.66 -12.29 -0.94
N LEU A 139 -10.81 -11.39 0.03
CA LEU A 139 -10.99 -11.77 1.43
C LEU A 139 -12.25 -12.62 1.64
N ALA A 140 -13.36 -12.26 1.00
CA ALA A 140 -14.61 -13.03 1.11
C ALA A 140 -14.48 -14.46 0.55
N GLY A 141 -13.69 -14.65 -0.51
CA GLY A 141 -13.45 -15.97 -1.11
C GLY A 141 -12.49 -16.88 -0.34
N HIS A 142 -11.71 -16.35 0.60
CA HIS A 142 -10.74 -17.11 1.42
C HIS A 142 -11.21 -17.38 2.85
N HIS A 143 -12.42 -16.91 3.20
CA HIS A 143 -13.10 -17.23 4.47
C HIS A 143 -14.13 -18.37 4.31
N GLY A 144 -14.06 -19.15 3.22
CA GLY A 144 -14.96 -20.27 2.90
C GLY A 144 -14.31 -21.63 3.08
#